data_AF-A0A196SDW0-F1
#
_entry.id   AF-A0A196SDW0-F1
#
_cell.length_a   1.000
_cell.length_b   1.000
_cell.length_c   1.000
_cell.angle_alpha   90.00
_cell.angle_beta   90.00
_cell.angle_gamma   90.00
#
_symmetry.space_group_name_H-M   'P 1'
#
loop_
_entity.id
_entity.type
_entity.pdbx_description
1 polymer ?
#
loop_
_entity_poly.entity_id
_entity_poly.type
_entity_poly.pdbx_seq_one_letter_code
_entity_poly.pdbx_strand_id
1 'polypeptide(L)'
;MGIDLIAGGRKCGHKTREAPKSDNIYLALLVKLYRFIARRTGAKFPEVVLRRLYMSRINRPPMSLSSLARHMQGRDGKIAVVVGTITDDVRLIEVPAMKLYRFIARRTGAKFPEVVLRRLYMSRINRPPMSLSSLARHMQGRDGKIAVVVGTITDDVRLIEVPAMKVCALRFTETARARIVKAGGECLTFDQLALRAPTGANTVLLQGRRTRRDAVKHFGTPGAPGSKTQPYVRSEGRKFERARGRRTSRGFKV
;
A
#
# COMPACT_ATOMS: atom_id res chain seq x y z
N MET A 1 22.72 -53.95 -19.43
CA MET A 1 21.30 -53.52 -19.43
C MET A 1 21.25 -52.07 -18.96
N GLY A 2 20.73 -51.15 -19.79
CA GLY A 2 20.51 -49.75 -19.39
C GLY A 2 19.20 -49.62 -18.63
N ILE A 3 19.20 -48.89 -17.51
CA ILE A 3 17.97 -48.58 -16.76
C ILE A 3 17.42 -47.26 -17.31
N ASP A 4 16.23 -47.29 -17.90
CA ASP A 4 15.52 -46.08 -18.30
C ASP A 4 14.88 -45.43 -17.07
N LEU A 5 15.39 -44.26 -16.70
CA LEU A 5 15.02 -43.54 -15.48
C LEU A 5 14.13 -42.35 -15.85
N ILE A 6 12.84 -42.43 -15.53
CA ILE A 6 11.91 -41.31 -15.67
C ILE A 6 12.40 -40.18 -14.75
N ALA A 7 12.73 -39.04 -15.36
CA ALA A 7 13.28 -37.85 -14.71
C ALA A 7 14.66 -38.01 -14.07
N GLY A 8 15.65 -38.63 -14.74
CA GLY A 8 17.08 -38.29 -14.53
C GLY A 8 17.84 -39.00 -13.39
N GLY A 9 17.24 -39.98 -12.71
CA GLY A 9 17.96 -40.90 -11.81
C GLY A 9 18.12 -40.48 -10.35
N ARG A 10 19.21 -40.94 -9.69
CA ARG A 10 19.32 -41.07 -8.20
C ARG A 10 19.13 -39.78 -7.37
N LYS A 11 19.13 -38.60 -7.98
CA LYS A 11 18.82 -37.32 -7.31
C LYS A 11 18.11 -36.37 -8.27
N CYS A 12 16.84 -36.60 -8.48
CA CYS A 12 15.98 -35.68 -9.20
C CYS A 12 14.84 -35.21 -8.31
N GLY A 13 14.94 -33.95 -7.90
CA GLY A 13 14.02 -33.31 -6.95
C GLY A 13 14.49 -31.93 -6.52
N HIS A 14 13.61 -31.19 -5.83
CA HIS A 14 13.81 -29.81 -5.41
C HIS A 14 15.14 -29.59 -4.69
N LYS A 15 16.03 -28.81 -5.32
CA LYS A 15 17.31 -28.41 -4.72
C LYS A 15 17.04 -27.48 -3.53
N THR A 16 17.30 -27.97 -2.32
CA THR A 16 17.31 -27.16 -1.10
C THR A 16 18.70 -26.60 -0.86
N ARG A 17 18.76 -25.44 -0.19
CA ARG A 17 20.04 -24.87 0.23
C ARG A 17 20.57 -25.61 1.44
N GLU A 18 21.84 -26.03 1.39
CA GLU A 18 22.54 -26.72 2.49
C GLU A 18 23.33 -25.74 3.39
N ALA A 19 23.60 -24.52 2.90
CA ALA A 19 24.33 -23.48 3.60
C ALA A 19 23.82 -22.07 3.20
N PRO A 20 24.00 -21.04 4.04
CA PRO A 20 23.72 -19.67 3.64
C PRO A 20 24.76 -19.20 2.61
N LYS A 21 24.34 -18.44 1.60
CA LYS A 21 25.24 -17.82 0.61
C LYS A 21 25.95 -16.55 1.16
N SER A 22 25.54 -16.04 2.31
CA SER A 22 26.02 -14.76 2.83
C SER A 22 27.37 -14.91 3.50
N ASP A 23 28.26 -13.94 3.28
CA ASP A 23 29.59 -13.85 3.94
C ASP A 23 29.51 -13.26 5.36
N ASN A 24 28.31 -13.10 5.93
CA ASN A 24 28.13 -12.53 7.26
C ASN A 24 28.54 -13.56 8.33
N ILE A 25 29.60 -13.25 9.06
CA ILE A 25 30.20 -14.11 10.09
C ILE A 25 29.18 -14.47 11.19
N TYR A 26 28.34 -13.53 11.63
CA TYR A 26 27.33 -13.78 12.65
C TYR A 26 26.28 -14.80 12.18
N LEU A 27 25.85 -14.70 10.92
CA LEU A 27 24.93 -15.67 10.34
C LEU A 27 25.58 -17.06 10.25
N ALA A 28 26.86 -17.14 9.92
CA ALA A 28 27.61 -18.39 9.85
C ALA A 28 27.74 -19.05 11.24
N LEU A 29 28.04 -18.28 12.29
CA LEU A 29 28.10 -18.76 13.67
C LEU A 29 26.73 -19.27 14.15
N LEU A 30 25.66 -18.51 13.88
CA LEU A 30 24.30 -18.87 14.27
C LEU A 30 23.83 -20.15 13.54
N VAL A 31 24.20 -20.30 12.27
CA VAL A 31 23.98 -21.54 11.51
C VAL A 31 24.74 -22.72 12.14
N LYS A 32 26.01 -22.55 12.52
CA LYS A 32 26.78 -23.62 13.18
C LYS A 32 26.13 -24.06 14.49
N LEU A 33 25.67 -23.10 15.29
CA LEU A 33 24.96 -23.37 16.55
C LEU A 33 23.66 -24.17 16.32
N TYR A 34 22.76 -23.67 15.48
CA TYR A 34 21.48 -24.34 15.23
C TYR A 34 21.65 -25.68 14.50
N ARG A 35 22.70 -25.85 13.69
CA ARG A 35 23.05 -27.14 13.08
C ARG A 35 23.50 -28.15 14.13
N PHE A 36 24.29 -27.73 15.11
CA PHE A 36 24.69 -28.58 16.24
C PHE A 36 23.46 -28.97 17.08
N ILE A 37 22.64 -27.99 17.47
CA ILE A 37 21.44 -28.21 18.29
C ILE A 37 20.44 -29.14 17.58
N ALA A 38 20.13 -28.88 16.30
CA ALA A 38 19.19 -29.69 15.53
C ALA A 38 19.65 -31.16 15.43
N ARG A 39 20.95 -31.38 15.18
CA ARG A 39 21.52 -32.74 15.11
C ARG A 39 21.49 -33.46 16.44
N ARG A 40 21.72 -32.77 17.56
CA ARG A 40 21.82 -33.38 18.90
C ARG A 40 20.47 -33.60 19.57
N THR A 41 19.51 -32.72 19.34
CA THR A 41 18.20 -32.77 20.01
C THR A 41 17.14 -33.52 19.22
N GLY A 42 17.23 -33.58 17.89
CA GLY A 42 16.20 -34.17 17.03
C GLY A 42 14.87 -33.41 17.02
N ALA A 43 14.80 -32.24 17.67
CA ALA A 43 13.58 -31.44 17.72
C ALA A 43 13.29 -30.76 16.36
N LYS A 44 12.01 -30.72 15.96
CA LYS A 44 11.59 -30.07 14.71
C LYS A 44 11.83 -28.56 14.69
N PHE A 45 11.79 -27.90 15.85
CA PHE A 45 11.91 -26.45 15.95
C PHE A 45 13.30 -25.93 15.50
N PRO A 46 14.44 -26.41 16.04
CA PRO A 46 15.76 -26.01 15.57
C PRO A 46 16.01 -26.32 14.09
N GLU A 47 15.47 -27.43 13.57
CA GLU A 47 15.57 -27.78 12.15
C GLU A 47 14.86 -26.76 11.24
N VAL A 48 13.65 -26.33 11.63
CA VAL A 48 12.91 -25.28 10.92
C VAL A 48 13.64 -23.95 10.96
N VAL A 49 14.20 -23.56 12.12
CA VAL A 49 14.99 -22.34 12.26
C VAL A 49 16.23 -22.38 11.35
N LEU A 50 16.97 -23.49 11.36
CA LEU A 50 18.13 -23.71 10.50
C LEU A 50 17.77 -23.58 9.01
N ARG A 51 16.68 -24.22 8.58
CA ARG A 51 16.19 -24.14 7.20
C ARG A 51 15.82 -22.71 6.80
N ARG A 52 15.26 -21.92 7.71
CA ARG A 52 14.94 -20.50 7.48
C ARG A 52 16.19 -19.62 7.38
N LEU A 53 17.25 -19.91 8.13
CA LEU A 53 18.51 -19.16 8.06
C LEU A 53 19.23 -19.31 6.71
N TYR A 54 19.07 -20.45 6.03
CA TYR A 54 19.62 -20.68 4.68
C TYR A 54 18.89 -19.91 3.57
N MET A 55 17.67 -19.42 3.84
CA MET A 55 16.85 -18.75 2.84
C MET A 55 17.46 -17.43 2.37
N SER A 56 17.22 -17.09 1.10
CA SER A 56 17.54 -15.78 0.54
C SER A 56 16.73 -14.68 1.23
N ARG A 57 17.17 -13.43 1.11
CA ARG A 57 16.42 -12.27 1.64
C ARG A 57 15.02 -12.16 1.04
N ILE A 58 14.85 -12.49 -0.24
CA ILE A 58 13.55 -12.51 -0.92
C ILE A 58 12.60 -13.53 -0.27
N ASN A 59 13.11 -14.69 0.12
CA ASN A 59 12.33 -15.76 0.75
C ASN A 59 12.21 -15.60 2.28
N ARG A 60 12.78 -14.53 2.85
CA ARG A 60 12.57 -14.08 4.23
C ARG A 60 11.87 -12.73 4.23
N PRO A 61 10.58 -12.68 3.83
CA PRO A 61 9.85 -11.43 3.74
C PRO A 61 9.79 -10.74 5.12
N PRO A 62 9.88 -9.41 5.18
CA PRO A 62 9.76 -8.68 6.42
C PRO A 62 8.37 -8.88 7.03
N MET A 63 8.31 -9.03 8.35
CA MET A 63 7.06 -9.15 9.11
C MET A 63 6.73 -7.83 9.79
N SER A 64 5.48 -7.35 9.70
CA SER A 64 5.06 -6.15 10.42
C SER A 64 4.70 -6.45 11.87
N LEU A 65 4.89 -5.48 12.77
CA LEU A 65 4.41 -5.59 14.17
C LEU A 65 2.90 -5.88 14.25
N SER A 66 2.12 -5.31 13.33
CA SER A 66 0.66 -5.54 13.24
C SER A 66 0.31 -6.99 12.88
N SER A 67 1.10 -7.62 12.01
CA SER A 67 0.92 -9.03 11.67
C SER A 67 1.37 -9.91 12.83
N LEU A 68 2.49 -9.58 13.47
CA LEU A 68 2.98 -10.31 14.64
C LEU A 68 1.96 -10.30 15.78
N ALA A 69 1.43 -9.13 16.13
CA ALA A 69 0.42 -8.98 17.17
C ALA A 69 -0.85 -9.82 16.88
N ARG A 70 -1.30 -9.87 15.62
CA ARG A 70 -2.43 -10.71 15.22
C ARG A 70 -2.15 -12.20 15.41
N HIS A 71 -0.94 -12.66 15.09
CA HIS A 71 -0.56 -14.07 15.26
C HIS A 71 -0.37 -14.46 16.73
N MET A 72 -0.10 -13.47 17.60
CA MET A 72 0.06 -13.64 19.04
C MET A 72 -1.25 -13.54 19.83
N GLN A 73 -2.33 -13.09 19.19
CA GLN A 73 -3.65 -12.99 19.85
C GLN A 73 -4.12 -14.37 20.34
N GLY A 74 -4.42 -14.48 21.64
CA GLY A 74 -4.84 -15.73 22.29
C GLY A 74 -3.71 -16.75 22.51
N ARG A 75 -2.44 -16.32 22.43
CA ARG A 75 -1.25 -17.14 22.68
C ARG A 75 -0.37 -16.53 23.77
N ASP A 76 -1.00 -16.18 24.89
CA ASP A 76 -0.36 -15.51 26.00
C ASP A 76 0.69 -16.44 26.64
N GLY A 77 1.87 -15.89 27.00
CA GLY A 77 2.99 -16.64 27.59
C GLY A 77 3.88 -17.40 26.59
N LYS A 78 3.56 -17.41 25.29
CA LYS A 78 4.40 -18.05 24.26
C LYS A 78 5.40 -17.07 23.65
N ILE A 79 6.60 -17.54 23.33
CA ILE A 79 7.64 -16.73 22.68
C ILE A 79 7.50 -16.86 21.16
N ALA A 80 7.38 -15.72 20.48
CA ALA A 80 7.42 -15.66 19.02
C ALA A 80 8.86 -15.63 18.51
N VAL A 81 9.21 -16.55 17.62
CA VAL A 81 10.54 -16.57 16.96
C VAL A 81 10.38 -16.25 15.48
N VAL A 82 10.89 -15.09 15.08
CA VAL A 82 10.84 -14.59 13.69
C VAL A 82 12.24 -14.59 13.10
N VAL A 83 12.42 -15.33 12.00
CA VAL A 83 13.68 -15.38 11.25
C VAL A 83 13.54 -14.47 10.03
N GLY A 84 13.71 -13.16 10.25
CA GLY A 84 13.52 -12.14 9.23
C GLY A 84 13.46 -10.74 9.84
N THR A 85 13.42 -9.71 9.01
CA THR A 85 13.30 -8.33 9.49
C THR A 85 11.90 -8.08 10.06
N ILE A 86 11.83 -7.55 11.28
CA ILE A 86 10.59 -7.00 11.81
C ILE A 86 10.52 -5.53 11.41
N THR A 87 9.40 -5.14 10.82
CA THR A 87 9.15 -3.78 10.37
C THR A 87 8.14 -3.11 11.28
N ASP A 88 8.46 -1.89 11.69
CA ASP A 88 7.51 -1.06 12.41
C ASP A 88 6.32 -0.74 11.51
N ASP A 89 5.13 -1.00 12.01
CA ASP A 89 3.91 -0.54 11.37
C ASP A 89 3.52 0.76 12.06
N VAL A 90 3.82 1.91 11.44
CA VAL A 90 3.46 3.25 11.94
C VAL A 90 1.95 3.38 12.23
N ARG A 91 1.12 2.47 11.70
CA ARG A 91 -0.34 2.38 11.97
C ARG A 91 -0.71 1.80 13.34
N LEU A 92 0.24 1.22 14.07
CA LEU A 92 0.05 0.70 15.44
C LEU A 92 0.17 1.81 16.49
N ILE A 93 0.82 2.93 16.13
CA ILE A 93 0.76 4.18 16.88
C ILE A 93 -0.61 4.79 16.59
N GLU A 94 -1.44 4.87 17.63
CA GLU A 94 -2.82 5.32 17.60
C GLU A 94 -3.05 6.48 16.63
N VAL A 95 -3.92 6.28 15.63
CA VAL A 95 -4.59 7.43 15.00
C VAL A 95 -5.89 7.62 15.78
N PRO A 96 -6.05 8.70 16.57
CA PRO A 96 -7.26 8.95 17.36
C PRO A 96 -8.53 8.86 16.52
N ALA A 97 -8.47 9.33 15.27
CA ALA A 97 -9.57 9.25 14.31
C ALA A 97 -10.00 7.79 14.01
N MET A 98 -9.10 6.81 13.95
CA MET A 98 -9.49 5.41 13.66
C MET A 98 -10.27 4.77 14.81
N LYS A 99 -9.84 5.02 16.06
CA LYS A 99 -10.57 4.56 17.25
C LYS A 99 -11.95 5.23 17.33
N LEU A 100 -11.99 6.55 17.10
CA LEU A 100 -13.21 7.35 17.12
C LEU A 100 -14.23 6.86 16.07
N TYR A 101 -13.84 6.75 14.80
CA TYR A 101 -14.75 6.29 13.75
C TYR A 101 -15.16 4.81 13.91
N ARG A 102 -14.31 3.97 14.52
CA ARG A 102 -14.69 2.60 14.91
C ARG A 102 -15.76 2.60 16.00
N PHE A 103 -15.62 3.45 17.00
CA PHE A 103 -16.62 3.61 18.07
C PHE A 103 -17.95 4.12 17.52
N ILE A 104 -17.91 5.20 16.72
CA ILE A 104 -19.11 5.79 16.11
C ILE A 104 -19.82 4.80 15.19
N ALA A 105 -19.08 4.10 14.32
CA ALA A 105 -19.67 3.11 13.42
C ALA A 105 -20.39 1.98 14.18
N ARG A 106 -19.79 1.48 15.27
CA ARG A 106 -20.41 0.46 16.12
C ARG A 106 -21.67 0.95 16.84
N ARG A 107 -21.67 2.20 17.33
CA ARG A 107 -22.78 2.78 18.10
C ARG A 107 -23.96 3.21 17.24
N THR A 108 -23.69 3.80 16.07
CA THR A 108 -24.72 4.44 15.24
C THR A 108 -25.30 3.54 14.16
N GLY A 109 -24.58 2.50 13.73
CA GLY A 109 -24.99 1.68 12.58
C GLY A 109 -25.03 2.42 11.24
N ALA A 110 -24.56 3.67 11.18
CA ALA A 110 -24.58 4.47 9.95
C ALA A 110 -23.52 3.99 8.94
N LYS A 111 -23.89 3.95 7.65
CA LYS A 111 -22.98 3.56 6.56
C LYS A 111 -21.81 4.53 6.38
N PHE A 112 -22.00 5.82 6.66
CA PHE A 112 -20.97 6.83 6.44
C PHE A 112 -19.72 6.63 7.31
N PRO A 113 -19.81 6.52 8.66
CA PRO A 113 -18.64 6.24 9.50
C PRO A 113 -17.91 4.95 9.13
N GLU A 114 -18.63 3.91 8.73
CA GLU A 114 -18.05 2.65 8.27
C GLU A 114 -17.21 2.84 6.99
N VAL A 115 -17.72 3.60 6.02
CA VAL A 115 -16.98 3.89 4.78
C VAL A 115 -15.75 4.77 5.07
N VAL A 116 -15.87 5.76 5.96
CA VAL A 116 -14.73 6.59 6.39
C VAL A 116 -13.67 5.72 7.06
N LEU A 117 -14.07 4.87 8.00
CA LEU A 117 -13.17 3.94 8.69
C LEU A 117 -12.46 3.00 7.70
N ARG A 118 -13.21 2.41 6.76
CA ARG A 118 -12.64 1.56 5.69
C ARG A 118 -11.60 2.32 4.87
N ARG A 119 -11.86 3.58 4.53
CA ARG A 119 -10.91 4.44 3.79
C ARG A 119 -9.69 4.82 4.64
N LEU A 120 -9.85 5.04 5.94
CA LEU A 120 -8.72 5.30 6.85
C LEU A 120 -7.75 4.11 6.89
N TYR A 121 -8.26 2.86 6.85
CA TYR A 121 -7.42 1.65 6.76
C TYR A 121 -6.70 1.48 5.43
N MET A 122 -7.10 2.20 4.37
CA MET A 122 -6.45 2.10 3.08
C MET A 122 -5.04 2.68 3.11
N SER A 123 -4.14 2.09 2.32
CA SER A 123 -2.79 2.65 2.10
C SER A 123 -2.87 4.04 1.45
N ARG A 124 -1.81 4.85 1.59
CA ARG A 124 -1.72 6.18 0.99
C ARG A 124 -1.91 6.16 -0.53
N ILE A 125 -1.45 5.09 -1.18
CA ILE A 125 -1.66 4.83 -2.62
C ILE A 125 -3.15 4.84 -3.00
N ASN A 126 -3.99 4.30 -2.11
CA ASN A 126 -5.43 4.17 -2.32
C ASN A 126 -6.24 5.35 -1.76
N ARG A 127 -5.55 6.31 -1.13
CA ARG A 127 -6.05 7.62 -0.70
C ARG A 127 -5.37 8.74 -1.50
N PRO A 128 -5.63 8.83 -2.82
CA PRO A 128 -4.98 9.83 -3.67
C PRO A 128 -5.34 11.26 -3.22
N PRO A 129 -4.42 12.22 -3.40
CA PRO A 129 -4.69 13.62 -3.10
C PRO A 129 -5.80 14.18 -4.01
N MET A 130 -6.48 15.21 -3.54
CA MET A 130 -7.50 15.94 -4.29
C MET A 130 -7.11 17.42 -4.42
N SER A 131 -7.20 17.97 -5.63
CA SER A 131 -6.93 19.39 -5.87
C SER A 131 -8.15 20.26 -5.54
N LEU A 132 -7.95 21.53 -5.17
CA LEU A 132 -9.03 22.51 -4.99
C LEU A 132 -9.93 22.62 -6.23
N SER A 133 -9.36 22.60 -7.43
CA SER A 133 -10.11 22.61 -8.69
C SER A 133 -11.05 21.42 -8.86
N SER A 134 -10.59 20.22 -8.46
CA SER A 134 -11.42 19.01 -8.51
C SER A 134 -12.49 19.03 -7.43
N LEU A 135 -12.14 19.53 -6.25
CA LEU A 135 -13.05 19.69 -5.12
C LEU A 135 -14.20 20.64 -5.45
N ALA A 136 -13.89 21.84 -5.97
CA ALA A 136 -14.88 22.83 -6.39
C ALA A 136 -15.83 22.26 -7.44
N ARG A 137 -15.31 21.56 -8.46
CA ARG A 137 -16.15 20.89 -9.48
C ARG A 137 -17.10 19.85 -8.88
N HIS A 138 -16.67 19.09 -7.89
CA HIS A 138 -17.53 18.08 -7.24
C HIS A 138 -18.55 18.68 -6.26
N MET A 139 -18.35 19.93 -5.83
CA MET A 139 -19.23 20.65 -4.93
C MET A 139 -20.21 21.59 -5.65
N GLN A 140 -20.09 21.77 -6.96
CA GLN A 140 -21.08 22.49 -7.76
C GLN A 140 -22.49 21.91 -7.56
N GLY A 141 -23.44 22.76 -7.18
CA GLY A 141 -24.84 22.38 -6.88
C GLY A 141 -25.02 21.62 -5.56
N ARG A 142 -24.04 21.66 -4.65
CA ARG A 142 -24.09 21.00 -3.33
C ARG A 142 -23.78 21.97 -2.21
N ASP A 143 -24.44 23.13 -2.26
CA ASP A 143 -24.20 24.23 -1.35
C ASP A 143 -24.58 23.86 0.09
N GLY A 144 -23.83 24.40 1.06
CA GLY A 144 -24.02 24.13 2.48
C GLY A 144 -23.52 22.76 2.99
N LYS A 145 -23.17 21.82 2.12
CA LYS A 145 -22.65 20.50 2.54
C LYS A 145 -21.16 20.53 2.86
N ILE A 146 -20.73 19.69 3.79
CA ILE A 146 -19.31 19.53 4.13
C ILE A 146 -18.66 18.54 3.16
N ALA A 147 -17.63 18.98 2.44
CA ALA A 147 -16.85 18.11 1.57
C ALA A 147 -15.86 17.28 2.40
N VAL A 148 -15.95 15.95 2.37
CA VAL A 148 -15.11 15.05 3.18
C VAL A 148 -14.16 14.27 2.27
N VAL A 149 -12.86 14.46 2.45
CA VAL A 149 -11.81 13.79 1.68
C VAL A 149 -10.91 13.00 2.62
N VAL A 150 -10.94 11.67 2.53
CA VAL A 150 -10.01 10.80 3.27
C VAL A 150 -8.67 10.76 2.53
N GLY A 151 -7.95 11.88 2.54
CA GLY A 151 -6.71 12.09 1.79
C GLY A 151 -6.12 13.48 2.03
N THR A 152 -5.15 13.86 1.20
CA THR A 152 -4.52 15.20 1.24
C THR A 152 -5.21 16.13 0.26
N ILE A 153 -5.43 17.38 0.66
CA ILE A 153 -5.93 18.43 -0.23
C ILE A 153 -4.78 19.34 -0.66
N THR A 154 -4.61 19.42 -1.98
CA THR A 154 -3.54 20.19 -2.64
C THR A 154 -4.11 21.42 -3.31
N ASP A 155 -3.31 22.49 -3.32
CA ASP A 155 -3.66 23.70 -4.05
C ASP A 155 -3.63 23.45 -5.58
N ASP A 156 -4.35 24.28 -6.33
CA ASP A 156 -4.28 24.35 -7.78
C ASP A 156 -4.26 25.83 -8.20
N VAL A 157 -3.09 26.30 -8.60
CA VAL A 157 -2.84 27.71 -8.97
C VAL A 157 -3.69 28.15 -10.15
N ARG A 158 -4.16 27.22 -10.99
CA ARG A 158 -4.99 27.53 -12.17
C ARG A 158 -6.42 27.90 -11.81
N LEU A 159 -6.90 27.47 -10.64
CA LEU A 159 -8.17 27.96 -10.12
C LEU A 159 -7.87 29.36 -9.57
N ILE A 160 -8.44 30.42 -10.16
CA ILE A 160 -8.14 31.80 -9.74
C ILE A 160 -8.90 32.12 -8.45
N GLU A 161 -10.22 31.92 -8.47
CA GLU A 161 -11.11 32.15 -7.34
C GLU A 161 -11.54 30.81 -6.73
N VAL A 162 -11.38 30.69 -5.42
CA VAL A 162 -11.82 29.51 -4.66
C VAL A 162 -13.21 29.81 -4.10
N PRO A 163 -14.23 28.97 -4.34
CA PRO A 163 -15.53 29.18 -3.73
C PRO A 163 -15.50 28.90 -2.23
N ALA A 164 -16.30 29.63 -1.45
CA ALA A 164 -16.45 29.41 -0.02
C ALA A 164 -17.02 28.01 0.25
N MET A 165 -16.28 27.15 0.96
CA MET A 165 -16.70 25.78 1.24
C MET A 165 -16.15 25.26 2.57
N LYS A 166 -16.90 24.35 3.20
CA LYS A 166 -16.47 23.61 4.39
C LYS A 166 -15.87 22.29 3.97
N VAL A 167 -14.61 22.04 4.34
CA VAL A 167 -13.83 20.91 3.84
C VAL A 167 -13.18 20.17 5.00
N CYS A 168 -13.43 18.87 5.11
CA CYS A 168 -12.75 17.97 6.04
C CYS A 168 -11.73 17.11 5.29
N ALA A 169 -10.48 17.08 5.77
CA ALA A 169 -9.45 16.21 5.19
C ALA A 169 -8.43 15.71 6.22
N LEU A 170 -7.63 14.70 5.82
CA LEU A 170 -6.54 14.19 6.67
C LEU A 170 -5.37 15.17 6.76
N ARG A 171 -5.11 15.87 5.66
CA ARG A 171 -4.05 16.87 5.57
C ARG A 171 -4.42 17.92 4.54
N PHE A 172 -4.15 19.18 4.86
CA PHE A 172 -4.16 20.27 3.91
C PHE A 172 -2.72 20.67 3.61
N THR A 173 -2.43 20.99 2.36
CA THR A 173 -1.25 21.80 2.04
C THR A 173 -1.46 23.21 2.58
N GLU A 174 -0.39 23.87 3.03
CA GLU A 174 -0.47 25.18 3.66
C GLU A 174 -1.09 26.23 2.72
N THR A 175 -0.68 26.19 1.44
CA THR A 175 -1.23 27.05 0.39
C THR A 175 -2.72 26.80 0.18
N ALA A 176 -3.17 25.53 0.14
CA ALA A 176 -4.59 25.22 0.01
C ALA A 176 -5.39 25.70 1.21
N ARG A 177 -4.86 25.52 2.43
CA ARG A 177 -5.51 25.98 3.66
C ARG A 177 -5.68 27.50 3.64
N ALA A 178 -4.62 28.25 3.32
CA ALA A 178 -4.66 29.70 3.26
C ALA A 178 -5.71 30.20 2.26
N ARG A 179 -5.81 29.57 1.08
CA ARG A 179 -6.78 29.95 0.06
C ARG A 179 -8.23 29.63 0.43
N ILE A 180 -8.48 28.47 1.05
CA ILE A 180 -9.83 28.12 1.53
C ILE A 180 -10.28 29.14 2.60
N VAL A 181 -9.43 29.43 3.57
CA VAL A 181 -9.76 30.38 4.65
C VAL A 181 -9.92 31.80 4.10
N LYS A 182 -9.05 32.24 3.17
CA LYS A 182 -9.18 33.54 2.49
C LYS A 182 -10.50 33.68 1.72
N ALA A 183 -11.02 32.59 1.16
CA ALA A 183 -12.32 32.56 0.50
C ALA A 183 -13.52 32.51 1.47
N GLY A 184 -13.31 32.59 2.79
CA GLY A 184 -14.37 32.45 3.79
C GLY A 184 -14.82 31.00 4.03
N GLY A 185 -14.05 30.02 3.55
CA GLY A 185 -14.27 28.60 3.80
C GLY A 185 -13.66 28.12 5.12
N GLU A 186 -13.95 26.88 5.48
CA GLU A 186 -13.51 26.28 6.74
C GLU A 186 -12.76 24.96 6.48
N CYS A 187 -11.56 24.83 7.05
CA CYS A 187 -10.78 23.58 7.02
C CYS A 187 -10.99 22.80 8.32
N LEU A 188 -11.63 21.64 8.22
CA LEU A 188 -11.97 20.76 9.34
C LEU A 188 -11.06 19.54 9.41
N THR A 189 -10.83 19.06 10.64
CA THR A 189 -10.23 17.75 10.91
C THR A 189 -11.31 16.68 11.08
N PHE A 190 -10.93 15.41 11.04
CA PHE A 190 -11.87 14.29 11.14
C PHE A 190 -12.49 14.14 12.54
N ASP A 191 -11.78 14.56 13.59
CA ASP A 191 -12.29 14.71 14.96
C ASP A 191 -13.37 15.79 15.05
N GLN A 192 -13.12 16.98 14.48
CA GLN A 192 -14.12 18.06 14.41
C GLN A 192 -15.36 17.64 13.59
N LEU A 193 -15.15 16.92 12.48
CA LEU A 193 -16.26 16.39 11.68
C LEU A 193 -17.10 15.39 12.46
N ALA A 194 -16.47 14.49 13.22
CA ALA A 194 -17.16 13.49 14.02
C ALA A 194 -18.04 14.12 15.11
N LEU A 195 -17.63 15.24 15.69
CA LEU A 195 -18.44 16.01 16.65
C LEU A 195 -19.64 16.69 15.99
N ARG A 196 -19.45 17.28 14.80
CA ARG A 196 -20.53 18.00 14.09
C ARG A 196 -21.55 17.09 13.40
N ALA A 197 -21.07 16.01 12.80
CA ALA A 197 -21.88 15.11 11.96
C ALA A 197 -21.47 13.64 12.20
N PRO A 198 -21.76 13.07 13.38
CA PRO A 198 -21.35 11.69 13.71
C PRO A 198 -21.96 10.65 12.77
N THR A 199 -23.16 10.89 12.26
CA THR A 199 -23.83 10.02 11.27
C THR A 199 -23.47 10.35 9.82
N GLY A 200 -22.77 11.46 9.57
CA GLY A 200 -22.46 11.97 8.23
C GLY A 200 -23.57 12.78 7.56
N ALA A 201 -24.57 13.24 8.30
CA ALA A 201 -25.61 14.14 7.78
C ALA A 201 -25.00 15.41 7.14
N ASN A 202 -25.55 15.84 6.00
CA ASN A 202 -25.08 17.02 5.24
C ASN A 202 -23.60 16.97 4.82
N THR A 203 -23.04 15.77 4.64
CA THR A 203 -21.67 15.59 4.15
C THR A 203 -21.65 14.98 2.75
N VAL A 204 -20.58 15.28 2.00
CA VAL A 204 -20.31 14.70 0.69
C VAL A 204 -18.95 14.02 0.75
N LEU A 205 -18.95 12.69 0.73
CA LEU A 205 -17.72 11.91 0.78
C LEU A 205 -17.09 11.81 -0.62
N LEU A 206 -15.93 12.44 -0.80
CA LEU A 206 -15.21 12.53 -2.07
C LEU A 206 -13.93 11.68 -2.05
N GLN A 207 -13.45 11.29 -3.23
CA GLN A 207 -12.20 10.56 -3.40
C GLN A 207 -11.47 11.04 -4.65
N GLY A 208 -10.15 11.23 -4.55
CA GLY A 208 -9.32 11.57 -5.71
C GLY A 208 -9.27 10.42 -6.73
N ARG A 209 -8.88 10.74 -7.97
CA ARG A 209 -8.78 9.74 -9.04
C ARG A 209 -7.55 8.85 -8.86
N ARG A 210 -7.77 7.56 -8.56
CA ARG A 210 -6.69 6.57 -8.32
C ARG A 210 -5.89 6.21 -9.58
N THR A 211 -6.54 6.26 -10.74
CA THR A 211 -6.00 5.79 -12.02
C THR A 211 -5.11 6.80 -12.75
N ARG A 212 -4.99 8.05 -12.26
CA ARG A 212 -4.20 9.10 -12.92
C ARG A 212 -2.69 8.98 -12.65
N ARG A 213 -2.26 8.05 -11.80
CA ARG A 213 -0.84 7.85 -11.47
C ARG A 213 -0.07 7.30 -12.67
N ASP A 214 1.18 7.73 -12.84
CA ASP A 214 2.03 7.26 -13.96
C ASP A 214 2.25 5.75 -13.93
N ALA A 215 2.44 5.17 -12.75
CA ALA A 215 2.55 3.71 -12.61
C ALA A 215 1.37 2.94 -13.24
N VAL A 216 0.15 3.49 -13.17
CA VAL A 216 -1.06 2.84 -13.72
C VAL A 216 -1.06 2.86 -15.26
N LYS A 217 -0.39 3.84 -15.89
CA LYS A 217 -0.25 3.92 -17.35
C LYS A 217 0.55 2.74 -17.91
N HIS A 218 1.43 2.16 -17.10
CA HIS A 218 2.27 1.03 -17.49
C HIS A 218 1.64 -0.34 -17.16
N PHE A 219 0.44 -0.38 -16.58
CA PHE A 219 -0.24 -1.64 -16.33
C PHE A 219 -0.84 -2.19 -17.62
N GLY A 220 -0.72 -3.50 -17.83
CA GLY A 220 -1.10 -4.19 -19.06
C GLY A 220 0.10 -4.45 -19.99
N THR A 221 -0.18 -4.94 -21.19
CA THR A 221 0.86 -5.29 -22.17
C THR A 221 0.99 -4.17 -23.21
N PRO A 222 2.13 -3.47 -23.29
CA PRO A 222 2.36 -2.49 -24.35
C PRO A 222 2.51 -3.20 -25.69
N GLY A 223 1.77 -2.75 -26.71
CA GLY A 223 1.82 -3.34 -28.05
C GLY A 223 0.96 -4.58 -28.26
N ALA A 224 -0.06 -4.80 -27.41
CA ALA A 224 -1.21 -5.64 -27.76
C ALA A 224 -2.24 -4.80 -28.56
N PRO A 225 -2.98 -5.38 -29.54
CA PRO A 225 -3.95 -4.63 -30.33
C PRO A 225 -4.98 -3.89 -29.45
N GLY A 226 -5.14 -2.58 -29.67
CA GLY A 226 -6.04 -1.73 -28.88
C GLY A 226 -5.53 -1.33 -27.49
N SER A 227 -4.32 -1.76 -27.10
CA SER A 227 -3.71 -1.39 -25.82
C SER A 227 -3.28 0.08 -25.80
N LYS A 228 -3.62 0.77 -24.71
CA LYS A 228 -3.17 2.15 -24.41
C LYS A 228 -2.04 2.18 -23.36
N THR A 229 -1.47 1.02 -23.05
CA THR A 229 -0.40 0.88 -22.05
C THR A 229 0.88 1.56 -22.52
N GLN A 230 1.43 2.42 -21.68
CA GLN A 230 2.69 3.11 -21.93
C GLN A 230 3.86 2.11 -21.74
N PRO A 231 4.78 1.96 -22.71
CA PRO A 231 5.97 1.12 -22.52
C PRO A 231 6.93 1.74 -21.51
N TYR A 232 7.75 0.89 -20.87
CA TYR A 232 8.85 1.36 -20.03
C TYR A 232 10.06 1.69 -20.91
N VAL A 233 10.33 2.98 -21.08
CA VAL A 233 11.39 3.48 -21.97
C VAL A 233 12.37 4.34 -21.17
N ARG A 234 13.66 4.26 -21.50
CA ARG A 234 14.72 5.04 -20.82
C ARG A 234 14.60 6.55 -21.07
N SER A 235 14.14 6.95 -22.24
CA SER A 235 14.01 8.35 -22.66
C SER A 235 12.93 8.47 -23.74
N GLU A 236 12.36 9.65 -23.88
CA GLU A 236 11.39 9.96 -24.93
C GLU A 236 12.12 10.46 -26.18
N GLY A 237 11.72 10.01 -27.37
CA GLY A 237 12.29 10.52 -28.61
C GLY A 237 12.14 9.60 -29.81
N ARG A 238 12.54 10.06 -30.99
CA ARG A 238 12.47 9.28 -32.24
C ARG A 238 13.24 7.96 -32.18
N LYS A 239 14.37 7.95 -31.44
CA LYS A 239 15.27 6.80 -31.33
C LYS A 239 14.82 5.73 -30.32
N PHE A 240 13.75 5.97 -29.55
CA PHE A 240 13.32 5.07 -28.47
C PHE A 240 11.92 4.51 -28.74
N GLU A 241 11.83 3.22 -29.10
CA GLU A 241 10.58 2.45 -29.25
C GLU A 241 9.47 3.08 -30.15
N ARG A 242 9.86 3.82 -31.21
CA ARG A 242 8.92 4.47 -32.16
C ARG A 242 8.99 3.95 -33.60
N ALA A 243 9.71 2.86 -33.85
CA ALA A 243 9.95 2.31 -35.20
C ALA A 243 9.00 1.13 -35.51
N ARG A 244 9.50 -0.11 -35.51
CA ARG A 244 8.72 -1.31 -35.79
C ARG A 244 7.63 -1.52 -34.74
N GLY A 245 6.42 -1.88 -35.15
CA GLY A 245 5.26 -2.09 -34.25
C GLY A 245 4.49 -0.83 -33.87
N ARG A 246 4.98 0.37 -34.22
CA ARG A 246 4.28 1.67 -33.95
C ARG A 246 3.85 2.41 -35.22
N ARG A 247 4.38 2.01 -36.39
CA ARG A 247 4.13 2.67 -37.68
C ARG A 247 3.78 1.63 -38.73
N THR A 248 2.82 1.95 -39.59
CA THR A 248 2.47 1.10 -40.75
C THR A 248 3.65 0.89 -41.67
N SER A 249 4.49 1.93 -41.85
CA SER A 249 5.66 1.88 -42.74
C SER A 249 6.84 1.03 -42.23
N ARG A 250 6.76 0.42 -41.04
CA ARG A 250 7.84 -0.36 -40.42
C ARG A 250 7.33 -1.72 -39.96
N GLY A 251 6.95 -2.57 -40.92
CA GLY A 251 6.54 -3.96 -40.70
C GLY A 251 5.07 -4.12 -40.31
N PHE A 252 4.68 -3.64 -39.14
CA PHE A 252 3.30 -3.69 -38.66
C PHE A 252 3.03 -2.56 -37.64
N LYS A 253 1.75 -2.25 -37.41
CA LYS A 253 1.30 -1.25 -36.43
C LYS A 253 0.35 -1.90 -35.44
N VAL A 254 0.63 -1.71 -34.14
CA VAL A 254 -0.23 -2.13 -33.03
C VAL A 254 -0.78 -0.94 -32.27
#